data_AF-A0A1B2DBY1-F1
#
_entry.id   AF-A0A1B2DBY1-F1
#
_cell.length_a   1.000
_cell.length_b   1.000
_cell.length_c   1.000
_cell.angle_alpha   90.00
_cell.angle_beta   90.00
_cell.angle_gamma   90.00
#
_symmetry.space_group_name_H-M   'P 1'
#
loop_
_entity.id
_entity.type
_entity.pdbx_description
1 polymer ?
#
loop_
_entity_poly.entity_id
_entity_poly.type
_entity_poly.pdbx_seq_one_letter_code
_entity_poly.pdbx_strand_id
1 'polypeptide(L)'
;MKQRQFAFTAIRVLAIYFLVAGIGRLMDVVAPVMLSGSDAHVSAWAYLSLVMPGLVYVAASVLLWSKAEGLVLRITQGQVEDAAEALPATRFASGELYKLALSLTGVILIVLTLPTLASTIIQLLQVNETSYTVTQPFLYSNWAVIMECIVKLGLGLLLIIKTQVIFGWVGRTFQQVRTNNQ
;
A
#
# COMPACT_ATOMS: atom_id res chain seq x y z
N MET A 1 -2.09 -28.04 -3.82
CA MET A 1 -1.34 -26.92 -4.45
C MET A 1 -2.11 -25.59 -4.52
N LYS A 2 -3.36 -25.54 -5.05
CA LYS A 2 -4.14 -24.29 -5.19
C LYS A 2 -4.39 -23.54 -3.86
N GLN A 3 -4.69 -24.25 -2.77
CA GLN A 3 -4.90 -23.66 -1.44
C GLN A 3 -3.64 -22.98 -0.87
N ARG A 4 -2.47 -23.60 -1.02
CA ARG A 4 -1.18 -23.01 -0.58
C ARG A 4 -0.84 -21.73 -1.35
N GLN A 5 -1.09 -21.71 -2.66
CA GLN A 5 -0.88 -20.53 -3.50
C GLN A 5 -1.83 -19.39 -3.14
N PHE A 6 -3.09 -19.70 -2.83
CA PHE A 6 -4.07 -18.72 -2.36
C PHE A 6 -3.65 -18.13 -1.00
N ALA A 7 -3.29 -18.99 -0.03
CA ALA A 7 -2.82 -18.55 1.28
C ALA A 7 -1.56 -17.67 1.19
N PHE A 8 -0.60 -18.05 0.34
CA PHE A 8 0.59 -17.23 0.10
C PHE A 8 0.24 -15.85 -0.44
N THR A 9 -0.67 -15.81 -1.41
CA THR A 9 -1.13 -14.56 -2.02
C THR A 9 -1.88 -13.69 -1.00
N ALA A 10 -2.76 -14.27 -0.20
CA ALA A 10 -3.49 -13.57 0.85
C ALA A 10 -2.56 -12.94 1.88
N ILE A 11 -1.52 -13.66 2.33
CA ILE A 11 -0.52 -13.12 3.27
C ILE A 11 0.26 -11.96 2.65
N ARG A 12 0.58 -12.03 1.35
CA ARG A 12 1.30 -10.96 0.63
C ARG A 12 0.44 -9.71 0.45
N VAL A 13 -0.85 -9.88 0.13
CA VAL A 13 -1.81 -8.78 0.09
C VAL A 13 -1.99 -8.17 1.48
N LEU A 14 -2.09 -9.00 2.51
CA LEU A 14 -2.18 -8.54 3.90
C LEU A 14 -0.94 -7.75 4.32
N ALA A 15 0.26 -8.20 3.95
CA ALA A 15 1.50 -7.46 4.20
C ALA A 15 1.47 -6.07 3.54
N ILE A 16 0.98 -5.96 2.30
CA ILE A 16 0.82 -4.67 1.61
C ILE A 16 -0.18 -3.78 2.35
N TYR A 17 -1.29 -4.34 2.83
CA TYR A 17 -2.26 -3.59 3.65
C TYR A 17 -1.61 -3.02 4.91
N PHE A 18 -0.86 -3.84 5.65
CA PHE A 18 -0.12 -3.37 6.84
C PHE A 18 0.91 -2.29 6.49
N LEU A 19 1.59 -2.42 5.34
CA LEU A 19 2.55 -1.41 4.89
C LEU A 19 1.86 -0.06 4.62
N VAL A 20 0.75 -0.08 3.89
CA VAL A 20 -0.02 1.12 3.55
C VAL A 20 -0.59 1.77 4.81
N ALA A 21 -1.13 0.99 5.73
CA ALA A 21 -1.61 1.48 7.02
C ALA A 21 -0.47 2.08 7.87
N GLY A 22 0.70 1.43 7.87
CA GLY A 22 1.89 1.93 8.57
C GLY A 22 2.40 3.24 8.00
N ILE A 23 2.47 3.38 6.68
CA ILE A 23 2.83 4.63 6.01
C ILE A 23 1.87 5.75 6.40
N GLY A 24 0.56 5.51 6.38
CA GLY A 24 -0.43 6.53 6.79
C GLY A 24 -0.18 7.02 8.21
N ARG A 25 0.00 6.10 9.16
CA ARG A 25 0.29 6.45 10.56
C ARG A 25 1.62 7.21 10.73
N LEU A 26 2.61 6.94 9.90
CA LEU A 26 3.87 7.70 9.92
C LEU A 26 3.71 9.11 9.34
N MET A 27 2.85 9.28 8.33
CA MET A 27 2.56 10.60 7.75
C MET A 27 1.77 11.50 8.72
N ASP A 28 0.92 10.91 9.56
CA ASP A 28 0.21 11.64 10.64
C ASP A 28 1.17 12.31 11.64
N VAL A 29 2.43 11.84 11.74
CA VAL A 29 3.46 12.43 12.61
C VAL A 29 4.09 13.69 12.00
N VAL A 30 4.04 13.85 10.68
CA VAL A 30 4.70 14.96 9.97
C VAL A 30 4.07 16.30 10.37
N ALA A 31 2.75 16.39 10.45
CA ALA A 31 2.05 17.62 10.80
C ALA A 31 2.39 18.13 12.22
N PRO A 32 2.30 17.32 13.30
CA PRO A 32 2.69 17.77 14.64
C PRO A 32 4.18 18.07 14.77
N VAL A 33 5.08 17.33 14.10
CA VAL A 33 6.53 17.63 14.09
C VAL A 33 6.79 19.01 13.47
N MET A 34 6.16 19.31 12.33
CA MET A 34 6.33 20.60 11.65
C MET A 34 5.71 21.76 12.43
N LEU A 35 4.61 21.52 13.16
CA LEU A 35 3.95 22.51 14.02
C LEU A 35 4.69 22.81 15.32
N SER A 36 5.50 21.87 15.81
CA SER A 36 6.18 21.99 17.10
C SER A 36 7.32 23.02 17.08
N GLY A 37 7.86 23.35 15.91
CA GLY A 37 9.02 24.26 15.82
C GLY A 37 10.23 23.80 16.63
N SER A 38 11.32 24.58 16.62
CA SER A 38 12.53 24.29 17.42
C SER A 38 12.32 24.44 18.93
N ASP A 39 11.23 25.10 19.35
CA ASP A 39 11.07 25.63 20.70
C ASP A 39 10.04 24.87 21.54
N ALA A 40 9.23 23.98 20.95
CA ALA A 40 8.37 23.10 21.74
C ALA A 40 9.18 21.89 22.24
N HIS A 41 9.40 21.84 23.55
CA HIS A 41 9.88 20.64 24.24
C HIS A 41 8.77 19.56 24.27
N VAL A 42 8.43 19.04 23.11
CA VAL A 42 7.59 17.85 23.00
C VAL A 42 8.42 16.67 23.54
N SER A 43 7.93 16.04 24.60
CA SER A 43 8.63 14.93 25.23
C SER A 43 8.95 13.83 24.21
N ALA A 44 10.14 13.25 24.27
CA ALA A 44 10.53 12.14 23.40
C ALA A 44 9.52 10.98 23.47
N TRP A 45 8.86 10.79 24.61
CA TRP A 45 7.78 9.83 24.81
C TRP A 45 6.53 10.12 23.98
N ALA A 46 6.17 11.38 23.77
CA ALA A 46 5.04 11.77 22.92
C ALA A 46 5.34 11.52 21.44
N TYR A 47 6.56 11.80 20.98
CA TYR A 47 6.98 11.42 19.62
C TYR A 47 7.00 9.90 19.44
N LEU A 48 7.51 9.17 20.44
CA LEU A 48 7.58 7.73 20.38
C LEU A 48 6.19 7.10 20.33
N SER A 49 5.21 7.61 21.08
CA SER A 49 3.82 7.10 21.05
C SER A 49 3.10 7.39 19.73
N LEU A 50 3.47 8.46 19.03
CA LEU A 50 2.99 8.80 17.69
C LEU A 50 3.59 7.90 16.60
N VAL A 51 4.89 7.63 16.66
CA VAL A 51 5.63 6.88 15.63
C VAL A 51 5.52 5.37 15.80
N MET A 52 5.48 4.88 17.04
CA MET A 52 5.47 3.43 17.36
C MET A 52 4.38 2.64 16.63
N PRO A 53 3.11 3.09 16.60
CA PRO A 53 2.08 2.37 15.88
C PRO A 53 2.46 2.17 14.40
N GLY A 54 2.91 3.22 13.72
CA GLY A 54 3.36 3.15 12.33
C GLY A 54 4.50 2.16 12.13
N LEU A 55 5.50 2.18 13.02
CA LEU A 55 6.61 1.22 12.99
C LEU A 55 6.14 -0.21 13.21
N VAL A 56 5.19 -0.46 14.11
CA VAL A 56 4.62 -1.79 14.35
C VAL A 56 3.90 -2.30 13.10
N TYR A 57 3.12 -1.45 12.42
CA TYR A 57 2.47 -1.80 11.15
C TYR A 57 3.49 -2.13 10.06
N VAL A 58 4.55 -1.32 9.92
CA VAL A 58 5.62 -1.57 8.94
C VAL A 58 6.40 -2.84 9.28
N ALA A 59 6.74 -3.06 10.55
CA ALA A 59 7.42 -4.26 11.00
C ALA A 59 6.56 -5.51 10.76
N ALA A 60 5.26 -5.45 11.06
CA ALA A 60 4.32 -6.53 10.77
C ALA A 60 4.26 -6.84 9.27
N SER A 61 4.22 -5.82 8.42
CA SER A 61 4.30 -5.98 6.96
C SER A 61 5.57 -6.72 6.54
N VAL A 62 6.75 -6.27 7.01
CA VAL A 62 8.04 -6.89 6.67
C VAL A 62 8.11 -8.34 7.17
N LEU A 63 7.59 -8.61 8.36
CA LEU A 63 7.53 -9.96 8.92
C LEU A 63 6.59 -10.86 8.11
N LEU A 64 5.38 -10.41 7.78
CA LEU A 64 4.45 -11.16 6.94
C LEU A 64 5.04 -11.41 5.55
N TRP A 65 5.72 -10.42 4.97
CA TRP A 65 6.34 -10.52 3.65
C TRP A 65 7.52 -11.49 3.64
N SER A 66 8.38 -11.47 4.66
CA SER A 66 9.56 -12.35 4.76
C SER A 66 9.22 -13.77 5.23
N LYS A 67 8.24 -13.93 6.11
CA LYS A 67 7.82 -15.23 6.68
C LYS A 67 6.61 -15.85 5.97
N ALA A 68 6.17 -15.29 4.84
CA ALA A 68 4.99 -15.75 4.11
C ALA A 68 5.00 -17.27 3.86
N GLU A 69 6.12 -17.84 3.42
CA GLU A 69 6.24 -19.28 3.17
C GLU A 69 6.06 -20.12 4.44
N GLY A 70 6.76 -19.74 5.52
CA GLY A 70 6.67 -20.43 6.80
C GLY A 70 5.27 -20.36 7.41
N LEU A 71 4.57 -19.24 7.22
CA LEU A 71 3.19 -19.08 7.67
C LEU A 71 2.23 -19.95 6.86
N VAL A 72 2.36 -20.00 5.53
CA VAL A 72 1.54 -20.91 4.69
C VAL A 72 1.78 -22.36 5.05
N LEU A 73 3.03 -22.75 5.28
CA LEU A 73 3.39 -24.10 5.73
C LEU A 73 2.70 -24.43 7.05
N ARG A 74 2.78 -23.56 8.05
CA ARG A 74 2.12 -23.77 9.35
C ARG A 74 0.59 -23.82 9.25
N ILE A 75 -0.02 -22.97 8.42
CA ILE A 75 -1.48 -22.94 8.22
C ILE A 75 -1.96 -24.19 7.49
N THR A 76 -1.17 -24.71 6.55
CA THR A 76 -1.54 -25.88 5.73
C THR A 76 -1.00 -27.22 6.26
N GLN A 77 -0.17 -27.22 7.31
CA GLN A 77 0.34 -28.41 7.99
C GLN A 77 -0.76 -29.25 8.66
N GLY A 78 -1.98 -28.70 8.85
CA GLY A 78 -3.16 -29.48 9.24
C GLY A 78 -3.74 -30.38 8.13
N GLN A 79 -3.25 -30.28 6.90
CA GLN A 79 -3.62 -31.15 5.78
C GLN A 79 -2.40 -32.00 5.37
N VAL A 80 -2.25 -33.13 6.08
CA VAL A 80 -1.67 -34.42 5.70
C VAL A 80 -0.35 -34.40 4.89
N GLU A 81 0.73 -34.78 5.58
CA GLU A 81 1.61 -35.92 5.22
C GLU A 81 2.24 -36.05 3.83
N ASP A 82 2.26 -35.01 2.99
CA ASP A 82 3.16 -34.96 1.82
C ASP A 82 4.38 -34.08 2.13
N ALA A 83 5.22 -34.59 3.01
CA ALA A 83 6.55 -34.10 3.32
C ALA A 83 7.52 -34.46 2.18
N ALA A 84 7.45 -33.77 1.04
CA ALA A 84 8.50 -33.91 0.01
C ALA A 84 8.74 -32.68 -0.87
N GLU A 85 7.86 -31.68 -0.88
CA GLU A 85 8.02 -30.55 -1.79
C GLU A 85 7.93 -29.22 -1.04
N ALA A 86 9.05 -28.83 -0.44
CA ALA A 86 9.36 -27.44 -0.14
C ALA A 86 9.48 -26.68 -1.47
N LEU A 87 8.35 -26.43 -2.12
CA LEU A 87 8.31 -25.69 -3.37
C LEU A 87 8.74 -24.24 -3.08
N PRO A 88 9.81 -23.75 -3.73
CA PRO A 88 10.36 -22.43 -3.44
C PRO A 88 9.33 -21.34 -3.71
N ALA A 89 9.38 -20.24 -2.92
CA ALA A 89 8.57 -19.03 -3.09
C ALA A 89 8.41 -18.58 -4.55
N THR A 90 9.45 -18.78 -5.35
CA THR A 90 9.54 -18.43 -6.76
C THR A 90 8.44 -19.09 -7.59
N ARG A 91 8.00 -20.32 -7.25
CA ARG A 91 6.92 -21.02 -7.95
C ARG A 91 5.54 -20.42 -7.63
N PHE A 92 5.33 -19.94 -6.42
CA PHE A 92 4.07 -19.28 -6.04
C PHE A 92 4.01 -17.84 -6.53
N ALA A 93 5.14 -17.13 -6.50
CA ALA A 93 5.28 -15.75 -6.96
C ALA A 93 5.20 -15.59 -8.49
N SER A 94 5.35 -16.67 -9.25
CA SER A 94 5.18 -16.67 -10.71
C SER A 94 3.74 -16.96 -11.15
N GLY A 95 2.88 -17.42 -10.25
CA GLY A 95 1.52 -17.84 -10.58
C GLY A 95 0.60 -16.69 -10.97
N GLU A 96 -0.32 -16.94 -11.90
CA GLU A 96 -1.25 -15.93 -12.42
C GLU A 96 -2.11 -15.29 -11.33
N LEU A 97 -2.58 -16.09 -10.37
CA LEU A 97 -3.40 -15.61 -9.24
C LEU A 97 -2.63 -14.61 -8.36
N TYR A 98 -1.34 -14.85 -8.12
CA TYR A 98 -0.49 -13.94 -7.36
C TYR A 98 -0.30 -12.62 -8.12
N LYS A 99 0.03 -12.70 -9.41
CA LYS A 99 0.18 -11.50 -10.25
C LYS A 99 -1.12 -10.71 -10.34
N LEU A 100 -2.26 -11.38 -10.47
CA LEU A 100 -3.59 -10.74 -10.54
C LEU A 100 -3.97 -10.08 -9.21
N ALA A 101 -3.74 -10.75 -8.07
CA ALA A 101 -4.05 -10.17 -6.77
C ALA A 101 -3.21 -8.91 -6.47
N LEU A 102 -1.92 -8.93 -6.82
CA LEU A 102 -1.03 -7.78 -6.67
C LEU A 102 -1.41 -6.62 -7.59
N SER A 103 -1.72 -6.92 -8.85
CA SER A 103 -2.13 -5.91 -9.81
C SER A 103 -3.47 -5.28 -9.41
N LEU A 104 -4.43 -6.08 -8.96
CA LEU A 104 -5.71 -5.63 -8.44
C LEU A 104 -5.53 -4.78 -7.18
N THR A 105 -4.65 -5.19 -6.26
CA THR A 105 -4.29 -4.40 -5.08
C THR A 105 -3.73 -3.04 -5.48
N GLY A 106 -2.85 -3.00 -6.49
CA GLY A 106 -2.32 -1.75 -7.04
C GLY A 106 -3.40 -0.85 -7.64
N VAL A 107 -4.34 -1.41 -8.40
CA VAL A 107 -5.48 -0.66 -8.96
C VAL A 107 -6.38 -0.12 -7.85
N ILE A 108 -6.73 -0.94 -6.87
CA ILE A 108 -7.54 -0.51 -5.72
C ILE A 108 -6.87 0.65 -5.00
N LEU A 109 -5.55 0.59 -4.77
CA LEU A 109 -4.81 1.70 -4.17
C LEU A 109 -4.94 2.98 -4.98
N ILE A 110 -4.79 2.92 -6.31
CA ILE A 110 -4.93 4.10 -7.17
C ILE A 110 -6.35 4.65 -7.14
N VAL A 111 -7.35 3.78 -7.32
CA VAL A 111 -8.77 4.17 -7.35
C VAL A 111 -9.23 4.81 -6.04
N LEU A 112 -8.74 4.32 -4.90
CA LEU A 112 -9.10 4.86 -3.59
C LEU A 112 -8.31 6.14 -3.24
N THR A 113 -7.11 6.34 -3.78
CA THR A 113 -6.26 7.49 -3.44
C THR A 113 -6.51 8.71 -4.32
N LEU A 114 -6.88 8.51 -5.59
CA LEU A 114 -7.16 9.62 -6.51
C LEU A 114 -8.27 10.57 -6.02
N PRO A 115 -9.42 10.10 -5.52
CA PRO A 115 -10.48 10.99 -5.02
C PRO A 115 -10.03 11.80 -3.82
N THR A 116 -9.26 11.20 -2.91
CA THR A 116 -8.70 11.89 -1.75
C THR A 116 -7.70 12.96 -2.18
N LEU A 117 -6.80 12.65 -3.12
CA LEU A 117 -5.87 13.64 -3.65
C LEU A 117 -6.60 14.81 -4.32
N ALA A 118 -7.61 14.52 -5.13
CA ALA A 118 -8.41 15.54 -5.81
C ALA A 118 -9.15 16.43 -4.80
N SER A 119 -9.78 15.85 -3.78
CA SER A 119 -10.50 16.62 -2.77
C SER A 119 -9.56 17.51 -1.96
N THR A 120 -8.38 17.02 -1.57
CA THR A 120 -7.36 17.81 -0.86
C THR A 120 -6.83 18.97 -1.70
N ILE A 121 -6.59 18.75 -3.00
CA ILE A 121 -6.16 19.82 -3.92
C ILE A 121 -7.25 20.89 -4.06
N ILE A 122 -8.52 20.49 -4.23
CA ILE A 122 -9.64 21.42 -4.32
C ILE A 122 -9.76 22.26 -3.04
N GLN A 123 -9.62 21.63 -1.86
CA GLN A 123 -9.65 22.34 -0.58
C GLN A 123 -8.53 23.37 -0.48
N LEU A 124 -7.31 23.06 -0.92
CA LEU A 124 -6.20 24.01 -0.95
C LEU A 124 -6.45 25.19 -1.89
N LEU A 125 -7.04 24.94 -3.07
CA LEU A 125 -7.38 26.00 -4.03
C LEU A 125 -8.46 26.93 -3.48
N GLN A 126 -9.51 26.38 -2.87
CA GLN A 126 -10.61 27.16 -2.27
C GLN A 126 -10.14 28.06 -1.12
N VAL A 127 -9.19 27.58 -0.31
CA VAL A 127 -8.61 28.37 0.78
C VAL A 127 -7.70 29.50 0.27
N ASN A 128 -7.07 29.32 -0.89
CA ASN A 128 -6.28 30.39 -1.52
C ASN A 128 -7.18 31.54 -2.04
N GLU A 129 -8.38 31.22 -2.51
CA GLU A 129 -9.36 32.22 -3.00
C GLU A 129 -10.07 32.95 -1.85
N THR A 130 -10.25 32.29 -0.71
CA THR A 130 -10.91 32.86 0.47
C THR A 130 -9.87 33.44 1.44
N SER A 131 -9.38 34.65 1.14
CA SER A 131 -8.38 35.39 1.93
C SER A 131 -8.78 35.60 3.40
N TYR A 132 -8.56 34.60 4.26
CA TYR A 132 -8.67 34.71 5.71
C TYR A 132 -7.60 33.82 6.34
N THR A 133 -6.55 34.44 6.88
CA THR A 133 -5.58 33.89 7.85
C THR A 133 -5.49 32.37 7.85
N VAL A 134 -4.83 31.79 6.84
CA VAL A 134 -4.60 30.36 6.80
C VAL A 134 -3.76 29.97 8.01
N THR A 135 -4.36 29.32 8.99
CA THR A 135 -3.64 28.82 10.16
C THR A 135 -2.68 27.74 9.70
N GLN A 136 -1.40 27.84 10.06
CA GLN A 136 -0.37 26.87 9.67
C GLN A 136 -0.74 25.37 9.86
N PRO A 137 -1.51 24.97 10.90
CA PRO A 137 -2.00 23.59 11.03
C PRO A 137 -2.76 23.05 9.81
N PHE A 138 -3.54 23.89 9.13
CA PHE A 138 -4.29 23.49 7.94
C PHE A 138 -3.35 23.15 6.77
N LEU A 139 -2.30 23.95 6.55
CA LEU A 139 -1.34 23.72 5.47
C LEU A 139 -0.50 22.45 5.71
N TYR A 140 -0.03 22.24 6.93
CA TYR A 140 0.76 21.05 7.27
C TYR A 140 -0.06 19.76 7.19
N SER A 141 -1.30 19.78 7.65
CA SER A 141 -2.20 18.62 7.55
C SER A 141 -2.47 18.23 6.10
N ASN A 142 -2.80 19.20 5.24
CA ASN A 142 -3.05 18.93 3.83
C ASN A 142 -1.78 18.47 3.08
N TRP A 143 -0.60 19.00 3.44
CA TRP A 143 0.64 18.50 2.85
C TRP A 143 0.97 17.06 3.24
N ALA A 144 0.74 16.68 4.50
CA ALA A 144 0.91 15.31 4.95
C ALA A 144 0.00 14.35 4.16
N VAL A 145 -1.27 14.72 3.95
CA VAL A 145 -2.24 13.94 3.17
C VAL A 145 -1.80 13.80 1.70
N ILE A 146 -1.26 14.86 1.09
CA ILE A 146 -0.77 14.80 -0.29
C ILE A 146 0.47 13.90 -0.39
N MET A 147 1.41 14.01 0.54
CA MET A 147 2.59 13.13 0.58
C MET A 147 2.20 11.67 0.75
N GLU A 148 1.24 11.39 1.63
CA GLU A 148 0.67 10.05 1.80
C GLU A 148 0.05 9.54 0.50
N CYS A 149 -0.75 10.36 -0.19
CA CYS A 149 -1.35 10.02 -1.47
C CYS A 149 -0.28 9.71 -2.54
N ILE A 150 0.78 10.51 -2.64
CA ILE A 150 1.89 10.30 -3.57
C ILE A 150 2.57 8.95 -3.30
N VAL A 151 2.86 8.64 -2.04
CA VAL A 151 3.49 7.36 -1.67
C VAL A 151 2.57 6.17 -2.00
N LYS A 152 1.28 6.25 -1.69
CA LYS A 152 0.31 5.18 -2.00
C LYS A 152 0.12 5.00 -3.50
N LEU A 153 0.07 6.09 -4.26
CA LEU A 153 -0.01 6.05 -5.73
C LEU A 153 1.25 5.43 -6.34
N GLY A 154 2.43 5.84 -5.86
CA GLY A 154 3.71 5.26 -6.27
C GLY A 154 3.77 3.76 -5.98
N LEU A 155 3.32 3.34 -4.81
CA LEU A 155 3.23 1.94 -4.43
C LEU A 155 2.24 1.18 -5.33
N GLY A 156 1.04 1.74 -5.56
CA GLY A 156 0.03 1.16 -6.45
C GLY A 156 0.56 0.95 -7.87
N LEU A 157 1.23 1.95 -8.44
CA LEU A 157 1.89 1.86 -9.74
C LEU A 157 2.99 0.81 -9.77
N LEU A 158 3.84 0.76 -8.74
CA LEU A 158 4.91 -0.23 -8.63
C LEU A 158 4.36 -1.67 -8.65
N LEU A 159 3.25 -1.93 -7.94
CA LEU A 159 2.59 -3.24 -7.91
C LEU A 159 2.07 -3.66 -9.29
N ILE A 160 1.48 -2.73 -10.05
CA ILE A 160 0.97 -2.97 -11.41
C ILE A 160 2.13 -3.23 -12.38
N ILE A 161 3.18 -2.40 -12.34
CA ILE A 161 4.35 -2.52 -13.24
C ILE A 161 5.05 -3.86 -13.00
N LYS A 162 5.29 -4.22 -11.73
CA LYS A 162 5.99 -5.46 -11.38
C LYS A 162 5.26 -6.72 -11.85
N THR A 163 3.93 -6.67 -11.96
CA THR A 163 3.13 -7.84 -12.32
C THR A 163 2.91 -7.98 -13.83
N GLN A 164 3.01 -6.90 -14.62
CA GLN A 164 2.83 -6.85 -16.09
C GLN A 164 1.50 -7.42 -16.65
N VAL A 165 0.63 -8.01 -15.80
CA VAL A 165 -0.60 -8.68 -16.22
C VAL A 165 -1.62 -7.70 -16.79
N ILE A 166 -1.78 -6.52 -16.17
CA ILE A 166 -2.75 -5.51 -16.62
C ILE A 166 -2.33 -4.94 -17.98
N PHE A 167 -1.05 -4.67 -18.18
CA PHE A 167 -0.54 -4.21 -19.48
C PHE A 167 -0.78 -5.26 -20.59
N GLY A 168 -0.60 -6.55 -20.28
CA GLY A 168 -0.90 -7.63 -21.22
C GLY A 168 -2.39 -7.87 -21.47
N TRP A 169 -3.26 -7.55 -20.52
CA TRP A 169 -4.73 -7.61 -20.70
C TRP A 169 -5.24 -6.43 -21.52
N VAL A 170 -4.81 -5.21 -21.18
CA VAL A 170 -5.15 -3.98 -21.91
C VAL A 170 -4.64 -4.05 -23.35
N GLY A 171 -3.42 -4.54 -23.58
CA GLY A 171 -2.91 -4.74 -24.94
C GLY A 171 -3.75 -5.72 -25.76
N ARG A 172 -4.23 -6.81 -25.15
CA ARG A 172 -5.08 -7.81 -25.82
C ARG A 172 -6.48 -7.27 -26.12
N THR A 173 -7.10 -6.53 -25.20
CA THR A 173 -8.41 -5.92 -25.46
C THR A 173 -8.32 -4.81 -26.51
N PHE A 174 -7.26 -3.99 -26.51
CA PHE A 174 -7.03 -3.01 -27.58
C PHE A 174 -6.80 -3.67 -28.94
N GLN A 175 -6.07 -4.79 -29.00
CA GLN A 175 -5.90 -5.55 -30.24
C GLN A 175 -7.22 -6.17 -30.71
N GLN A 176 -8.03 -6.74 -29.81
CA GLN A 176 -9.34 -7.30 -30.15
C GLN A 176 -10.33 -6.25 -30.67
N VAL A 177 -10.35 -5.06 -30.05
CA VAL A 177 -11.16 -3.93 -30.54
C VAL A 177 -10.68 -3.45 -31.90
N ARG A 178 -9.36 -3.46 -32.14
CA ARG A 178 -8.79 -3.09 -33.44
C ARG A 178 -9.10 -4.11 -34.55
N THR A 179 -9.13 -5.40 -34.23
CA THR A 179 -9.47 -6.46 -35.20
C THR A 179 -10.98 -6.57 -35.48
N ASN A 180 -11.84 -6.17 -34.54
CA ASN A 180 -13.30 -6.15 -34.75
C ASN A 180 -13.79 -4.93 -35.53
N ASN A 181 -12.95 -3.90 -35.70
CA ASN A 181 -13.28 -2.67 -36.44
C ASN A 181 -12.61 -2.63 -37.84
N GLN A 182 -12.08 -3.76 -38.32
CA GLN A 182 -11.65 -3.97 -39.72
C GLN A 182 -12.58 -4.97 -40.39
#